data_AF-A0A838R3D8-F1
#
_entry.id   AF-A0A838R3D8-F1
#
_cell.length_a   1.000
_cell.length_b   1.000
_cell.length_c   1.000
_cell.angle_alpha   90.00
_cell.angle_beta   90.00
_cell.angle_gamma   90.00
#
_symmetry.space_group_name_H-M   'P 1'
#
loop_
_entity.id
_entity.type
_entity.pdbx_description
1 polymer ?
#
loop_
_entity_poly.entity_id
_entity_poly.type
_entity_poly.pdbx_seq_one_letter_code
_entity_poly.pdbx_strand_id
1 'polypeptide(L)'
;MLRSIACVFAVLCLLASARPAAAHVHAFDFGKTEDGKEVRVYHVKSNAGMNVRLLTRGAALIGVDAPDRDGKTADVVFGFD
;
A
#
# COMPACT_ATOMS: atom_id res chain seq x y z
N MET A 1 34.67 -7.60 29.48
CA MET A 1 33.73 -8.65 29.00
C MET A 1 32.28 -8.17 28.95
N LEU A 2 31.77 -7.46 29.96
CA LEU A 2 30.37 -6.98 29.99
C LEU A 2 30.00 -5.90 28.94
N ARG A 3 30.98 -5.07 28.51
CA ARG A 3 30.76 -4.01 27.50
C ARG A 3 30.60 -4.54 26.07
N SER A 4 31.25 -5.66 25.73
CA SER A 4 31.16 -6.27 24.39
C SER A 4 29.83 -6.98 24.15
N ILE A 5 29.23 -7.56 25.21
CA ILE A 5 27.92 -8.22 25.13
C ILE A 5 26.80 -7.19 24.87
N ALA A 6 26.89 -6.01 25.50
CA ALA A 6 25.94 -4.92 25.30
C ALA A 6 25.91 -4.41 23.84
N CYS A 7 27.07 -4.30 23.18
CA CYS A 7 27.15 -3.88 21.77
C CYS A 7 26.56 -4.94 20.82
N VAL A 8 26.78 -6.23 21.07
CA VAL A 8 26.23 -7.31 20.24
C VAL A 8 24.71 -7.39 20.36
N PHE A 9 24.17 -7.20 21.58
CA PHE A 9 22.72 -7.18 21.80
C PHE A 9 22.05 -5.95 21.15
N ALA A 10 22.69 -4.78 21.19
CA ALA A 10 22.20 -3.57 20.53
C ALA A 10 22.19 -3.69 18.99
N VAL A 11 23.19 -4.35 18.41
CA VAL A 11 23.24 -4.60 16.95
C VAL A 11 22.18 -5.61 16.52
N LEU A 12 21.91 -6.64 17.33
CA LEU A 12 20.87 -7.64 17.05
C LEU A 12 19.44 -7.03 17.12
N CYS A 13 19.20 -6.08 18.03
CA CYS A 13 17.94 -5.34 18.09
C CYS A 13 17.74 -4.39 16.89
N LEU A 14 18.81 -3.80 16.35
CA LEU A 14 18.71 -2.94 15.16
C LEU A 14 18.30 -3.73 13.91
N LEU A 15 18.85 -4.93 13.72
CA LEU A 15 18.53 -5.79 12.57
C LEU A 15 17.10 -6.35 12.59
N ALA A 16 16.46 -6.42 13.76
CA ALA A 16 15.09 -6.91 13.92
C ALA A 16 13.99 -5.88 13.53
N SER A 17 14.37 -4.63 13.24
CA SER A 17 13.42 -3.53 12.99
C SER A 17 13.07 -3.29 11.51
N ALA A 18 13.67 -4.04 10.58
CA ALA A 18 13.30 -4.00 9.17
C ALA A 18 12.00 -4.77 8.94
N ARG A 19 10.85 -4.16 9.22
CA ARG A 19 9.56 -4.70 8.80
C ARG A 19 9.47 -4.59 7.28
N PRO A 20 9.33 -5.70 6.53
CA PRO A 20 9.02 -5.61 5.11
C PRO A 20 7.70 -4.84 4.99
N ALA A 21 7.69 -3.81 4.15
CA ALA A 21 6.47 -3.10 3.80
C ALA A 21 5.61 -4.03 2.92
N ALA A 22 4.93 -4.98 3.55
CA ALA A 22 3.97 -5.83 2.87
C ALA A 22 2.75 -4.97 2.55
N ALA A 23 2.58 -4.62 1.27
CA ALA A 23 1.33 -4.06 0.79
C ALA A 23 0.33 -5.21 0.60
N HIS A 24 -0.86 -5.07 1.17
CA HIS A 24 -1.96 -6.00 0.95
C HIS A 24 -2.62 -5.68 -0.38
N VAL A 25 -2.58 -6.62 -1.32
CA VAL A 25 -3.12 -6.44 -2.69
C VAL A 25 -4.32 -7.35 -2.89
N HIS A 26 -5.46 -6.78 -3.24
CA HIS A 26 -6.67 -7.50 -3.60
C HIS A 26 -7.15 -7.06 -4.97
N ALA A 27 -7.61 -8.02 -5.79
CA ALA A 27 -8.10 -7.77 -7.13
C ALA A 27 -9.60 -8.09 -7.21
N PHE A 28 -10.38 -7.18 -7.77
CA PHE A 28 -11.82 -7.30 -7.95
C PHE A 28 -12.18 -7.09 -9.42
N ASP A 29 -13.34 -7.60 -9.84
CA ASP A 29 -13.87 -7.30 -11.16
C ASP A 29 -14.38 -5.86 -11.19
N PHE A 30 -14.07 -5.13 -12.27
CA PHE A 30 -14.54 -3.76 -12.48
C PHE A 30 -15.57 -3.72 -13.60
N GLY A 31 -15.29 -4.37 -14.73
CA GLY A 31 -16.22 -4.43 -15.85
C GLY A 31 -15.57 -4.96 -17.12
N LYS A 32 -16.22 -4.71 -18.25
CA LYS A 32 -15.69 -5.01 -19.59
C LYS A 32 -15.70 -3.74 -20.44
N THR A 33 -14.71 -3.60 -21.32
CA THR A 33 -14.71 -2.57 -22.35
C THR A 33 -15.78 -2.87 -23.41
N GLU A 34 -16.05 -1.91 -24.30
CA GLU A 34 -17.01 -2.10 -25.41
C GLU A 34 -16.60 -3.25 -26.35
N ASP A 35 -15.30 -3.47 -26.54
CA ASP A 35 -14.73 -4.61 -27.27
C ASP A 35 -14.69 -5.91 -26.42
N GLY A 36 -15.28 -5.92 -25.23
CA GLY A 36 -15.49 -7.09 -24.39
C GLY A 36 -14.31 -7.49 -23.49
N LYS A 37 -13.23 -6.69 -23.43
CA LYS A 37 -12.05 -6.99 -22.62
C LYS A 37 -12.33 -6.75 -21.14
N GLU A 38 -12.00 -7.73 -20.31
CA GLU A 38 -12.13 -7.62 -18.86
C GLU A 38 -11.17 -6.60 -18.28
N VAL A 39 -11.72 -5.74 -17.41
CA VAL A 39 -11.01 -4.76 -16.61
C VAL A 39 -11.21 -5.14 -15.15
N ARG A 40 -10.11 -5.19 -14.41
CA ARG A 40 -10.09 -5.45 -12.97
C ARG A 40 -9.59 -4.22 -12.24
N VAL A 41 -10.02 -4.06 -11.00
CA VAL A 41 -9.50 -3.06 -10.08
C VAL A 41 -8.63 -3.74 -9.03
N TYR A 42 -7.46 -3.18 -8.79
CA TYR A 42 -6.53 -3.61 -7.74
C TYR A 42 -6.57 -2.59 -6.61
N HIS A 43 -6.82 -3.08 -5.40
CA HIS A 43 -6.73 -2.31 -4.17
C HIS A 43 -5.40 -2.67 -3.51
N VAL A 44 -4.54 -1.68 -3.34
CA VAL A 44 -3.21 -1.80 -2.74
C VAL A 44 -3.22 -1.02 -1.43
N LYS A 45 -3.22 -1.74 -0.31
CA LYS A 45 -3.25 -1.16 1.03
C LYS A 45 -1.88 -1.26 1.69
N SER A 46 -1.41 -0.15 2.25
CA SER A 46 -0.20 -0.14 3.07
C SER A 46 -0.55 -0.27 4.56
N ASN A 47 0.41 -0.77 5.35
CA ASN A 47 0.28 -0.81 6.81
C ASN A 47 0.28 0.59 7.46
N ALA A 48 0.63 1.63 6.69
CA ALA A 48 0.67 3.02 7.14
C ALA A 48 -0.62 3.79 6.84
N GLY A 49 -1.69 3.11 6.40
CA GLY A 49 -3.02 3.71 6.22
C GLY A 49 -3.31 4.28 4.82
N MET A 50 -2.41 4.10 3.85
CA MET A 50 -2.71 4.44 2.45
C MET A 50 -3.49 3.30 1.77
N ASN A 51 -4.44 3.67 0.92
CA ASN A 51 -5.14 2.75 0.02
C ASN A 51 -5.16 3.31 -1.40
N VAL A 52 -4.62 2.56 -2.35
CA VAL A 52 -4.57 2.93 -3.77
C VAL A 52 -5.44 1.99 -4.57
N ARG A 53 -6.32 2.54 -5.41
CA ARG A 53 -7.16 1.79 -6.34
C ARG A 53 -6.72 2.06 -7.77
N LEU A 54 -6.42 1.02 -8.54
CA LEU A 54 -6.02 1.16 -9.94
C LEU A 54 -6.60 0.09 -10.86
N LEU A 55 -6.85 0.45 -12.11
CA LEU A 55 -7.41 -0.44 -13.12
C LEU A 55 -6.31 -1.18 -13.90
N THR A 56 -6.60 -2.40 -14.35
CA THR A 56 -5.75 -3.10 -15.33
C THR A 56 -5.69 -2.38 -16.68
N ARG A 57 -6.72 -1.57 -16.99
CA ARG A 57 -6.75 -0.73 -18.19
C ARG A 57 -5.89 0.51 -17.99
N GLY A 58 -4.73 0.52 -18.61
CA GLY A 58 -3.82 1.68 -18.62
C GLY A 58 -3.17 2.00 -17.28
N ALA A 59 -3.26 1.09 -16.29
CA ALA A 59 -2.81 1.34 -14.91
C ALA A 59 -3.41 2.62 -14.30
N ALA A 60 -4.62 3.00 -14.73
CA ALA A 60 -5.25 4.23 -14.31
C ALA A 60 -5.54 4.20 -12.80
N LEU A 61 -5.03 5.19 -12.07
CA LEU A 61 -5.44 5.44 -10.69
C LEU A 61 -6.89 5.96 -10.71
N ILE A 62 -7.75 5.30 -9.96
CA ILE A 62 -9.15 5.71 -9.80
C ILE A 62 -9.46 6.14 -8.37
N GLY A 63 -8.48 6.06 -7.47
CA GLY A 63 -8.58 6.61 -6.13
C GLY A 63 -7.32 6.38 -5.31
N VAL A 64 -7.00 7.35 -4.46
CA VAL A 64 -5.89 7.30 -3.51
C VAL A 64 -6.38 7.86 -2.19
N ASP A 65 -6.76 6.98 -1.28
CA ASP A 65 -7.14 7.37 0.07
C ASP A 65 -5.84 7.59 0.89
N ALA A 66 -5.56 8.83 1.28
CA ALA A 66 -4.36 9.22 2.03
C ALA A 66 -4.71 9.90 3.37
N PRO A 67 -4.09 9.50 4.50
CA PRO A 67 -4.29 10.18 5.78
C PRO A 67 -3.55 11.53 5.81
N ASP A 68 -4.20 12.55 6.39
CA ASP A 68 -3.58 13.83 6.73
C ASP A 68 -2.77 13.75 8.05
N ARG A 69 -2.31 14.90 8.54
CA ARG A 69 -1.53 14.99 9.79
C ARG A 69 -2.32 14.58 11.03
N ASP A 70 -3.64 14.71 11.00
CA ASP A 70 -4.54 14.34 12.09
C ASP A 70 -5.06 12.90 11.93
N GLY A 71 -4.60 12.17 10.90
CA GLY A 71 -5.02 10.82 10.58
C GLY A 71 -6.34 10.71 9.84
N LYS A 72 -6.90 11.83 9.34
CA LYS A 72 -8.13 11.82 8.56
C LYS A 72 -7.82 11.46 7.11
N THR A 73 -8.52 10.47 6.59
CA THR A 73 -8.30 9.97 5.23
C THR A 73 -9.28 10.58 4.24
N ALA A 74 -8.79 10.96 3.07
CA ALA A 74 -9.60 11.40 1.94
C ALA A 74 -9.00 10.89 0.61
N ASP A 75 -9.84 10.78 -0.43
CA ASP A 75 -9.35 10.56 -1.78
C ASP A 75 -8.69 11.83 -2.32
N VAL A 76 -7.42 11.73 -2.70
CA VAL A 76 -6.59 12.88 -3.12
C VAL A 76 -6.35 12.92 -4.63
N VAL A 77 -7.01 12.08 -5.42
CA VAL A 77 -6.96 12.13 -6.89
C VAL A 77 -8.35 12.35 -7.48
N PHE A 78 -8.39 12.97 -8.66
CA PHE A 78 -9.61 13.02 -9.45
C PHE A 78 -9.85 11.68 -10.14
N GLY A 79 -11.10 11.24 -10.17
CA GLY A 79 -11.47 9.93 -10.70
C GLY A 79 -12.95 9.84 -11.07
N PHE A 80 -13.40 8.61 -11.26
CA PHE A 80 -14.77 8.25 -11.63
C PHE A 80 -15.25 7.15 -10.68
N ASP A 81 -16.54 7.14 -10.34
CA ASP A 81 -17.20 6.10 -9.54
C ASP A 81 -17.88 5.04 -10.43
#